data_AF-A0AAD1SWT4-F1
#
_entry.id   AF-A0AAD1SWT4-F1
#
_cell.length_a   1.000
_cell.length_b   1.000
_cell.length_c   1.000
_cell.angle_alpha   90.00
_cell.angle_beta   90.00
_cell.angle_gamma   90.00
#
_symmetry.space_group_name_H-M   'P 1'
#
loop_
_entity.id
_entity.type
_entity.pdbx_description
1 polymer ?
#
loop_
_entity_poly.entity_id
_entity_poly.type
_entity_poly.pdbx_seq_one_letter_code
_entity_poly.pdbx_strand_id
1 'polypeptide(L)'
;MQFFSDNDDTTPLLQWEAYKCSLHGFLIAKSSAVKKERTAHFHHLLQKIQRLEMTHRQAGLVTDWHKLTVLWRDLSALMNHSYQRAFTRIKTFFYANVNKCGSLLARMIAKNRSHTYIAKIHDKDNYLR
;
A
#
# COMPACT_ATOMS: atom_id res chain seq x y z
N MET A 1 -20.33 18.98 -10.57
CA MET A 1 -21.28 18.12 -9.83
C MET A 1 -22.68 18.66 -10.08
N GLN A 2 -23.26 18.37 -11.24
CA GLN A 2 -24.49 19.01 -11.73
C GLN A 2 -25.64 18.01 -11.89
N PHE A 3 -25.47 16.78 -11.37
CA PHE A 3 -26.38 15.66 -11.60
C PHE A 3 -27.58 15.62 -10.64
N PHE A 4 -27.55 16.41 -9.55
CA PHE A 4 -28.53 16.33 -8.47
C PHE A 4 -29.58 17.45 -8.50
N SER A 5 -29.45 18.45 -9.37
CA SER A 5 -30.41 19.56 -9.46
C SER A 5 -31.71 19.21 -10.20
N ASP A 6 -31.77 18.08 -10.90
CA ASP A 6 -32.90 17.71 -11.78
C ASP A 6 -33.75 16.53 -11.25
N ASN A 7 -33.46 16.01 -10.04
CA ASN A 7 -34.10 14.79 -9.52
C ASN A 7 -34.93 15.04 -8.24
N ASP A 8 -35.91 15.93 -8.32
CA ASP A 8 -36.81 16.27 -7.20
C ASP A 8 -37.75 15.12 -6.78
N ASP A 9 -37.98 14.12 -7.64
CA ASP A 9 -38.89 12.99 -7.39
C ASP A 9 -38.24 11.80 -6.64
N THR A 10 -36.99 11.93 -6.19
CA THR A 10 -36.25 10.83 -5.54
C THR A 10 -36.23 10.94 -4.02
N THR A 11 -36.26 9.79 -3.32
CA THR A 11 -36.19 9.81 -1.85
C THR A 11 -34.86 10.39 -1.36
N PRO A 12 -34.83 11.21 -0.29
CA PRO A 12 -33.60 11.85 0.20
C PRO A 12 -32.47 10.86 0.54
N LEU A 13 -32.82 9.65 0.95
CA LEU A 13 -31.86 8.58 1.22
C LEU A 13 -31.13 8.14 -0.06
N LEU A 14 -31.85 7.99 -1.17
CA LEU A 14 -31.27 7.60 -2.45
C LEU A 14 -30.34 8.69 -2.99
N GLN A 15 -30.73 9.96 -2.85
CA GLN A 15 -29.88 11.11 -3.20
C GLN A 15 -28.58 11.11 -2.38
N TRP A 16 -28.65 10.82 -1.07
CA TRP A 16 -27.47 10.72 -0.21
C TRP A 16 -26.53 9.57 -0.60
N GLU A 17 -27.07 8.38 -0.87
CA GLU A 17 -26.27 7.23 -1.32
C GLU A 17 -25.60 7.52 -2.66
N ALA A 18 -26.33 8.09 -3.62
CA ALA A 18 -25.79 8.48 -4.91
C ALA A 18 -24.68 9.54 -4.78
N TYR A 19 -24.86 10.52 -3.89
CA TYR A 19 -23.85 11.52 -3.59
C TYR A 19 -22.58 10.90 -3.01
N LYS A 20 -22.69 10.01 -2.02
CA LYS A 20 -21.55 9.27 -1.46
C LYS A 20 -20.81 8.47 -2.52
N CYS A 21 -21.53 7.76 -3.39
CA CYS A 21 -20.94 7.00 -4.49
C CYS A 21 -20.16 7.91 -5.46
N SER A 22 -20.71 9.08 -5.81
CA SER A 22 -20.05 10.04 -6.68
C SER A 22 -18.76 10.61 -6.06
N LEU A 23 -18.79 10.96 -4.77
CA LEU A 23 -17.62 11.40 -4.02
C LEU A 23 -16.56 10.32 -3.93
N HIS A 24 -16.97 9.07 -3.69
CA HIS A 24 -16.05 7.94 -3.63
C HIS A 24 -15.35 7.72 -4.98
N GLY A 25 -16.09 7.78 -6.09
CA GLY A 25 -15.53 7.72 -7.44
C GLY A 25 -14.50 8.83 -7.70
N PHE A 26 -14.81 10.06 -7.30
CA PHE A 26 -13.88 11.19 -7.40
C PHE A 26 -12.61 10.97 -6.56
N LEU A 27 -12.76 10.49 -5.33
CA LEU A 27 -11.63 10.19 -4.43
C LEU A 27 -10.73 9.09 -5.01
N ILE A 28 -11.32 8.03 -5.59
CA ILE A 28 -10.58 6.96 -6.26
C ILE A 28 -9.80 7.52 -7.46
N ALA A 29 -10.45 8.34 -8.30
CA ALA A 29 -9.81 8.94 -9.47
C ALA A 29 -8.61 9.80 -9.09
N LYS A 30 -8.78 10.69 -8.09
CA LYS A 30 -7.70 11.53 -7.57
C LYS A 30 -6.58 10.71 -6.94
N SER A 31 -6.91 9.72 -6.11
CA SER A 31 -5.92 8.84 -5.49
C SER A 31 -5.12 8.06 -6.51
N SER A 32 -5.77 7.59 -7.58
CA SER A 32 -5.13 6.86 -8.68
C SER A 32 -4.19 7.76 -9.49
N ALA A 33 -4.60 9.01 -9.77
CA ALA A 33 -3.76 10.00 -10.44
C ALA A 33 -2.48 10.30 -9.64
N VAL A 34 -2.63 10.58 -8.34
CA VAL A 34 -1.49 10.83 -7.43
C VAL A 34 -0.56 9.62 -7.35
N LYS A 35 -1.12 8.40 -7.30
CA LYS A 35 -0.31 7.17 -7.32
C LYS A 35 0.51 7.06 -8.60
N LYS A 36 -0.13 7.31 -9.76
CA LYS A 36 0.53 7.26 -11.08
C LYS A 36 1.64 8.30 -11.18
N GLU A 37 1.39 9.53 -10.76
CA GLU A 37 2.37 10.61 -10.73
C GLU A 37 3.57 10.26 -9.85
N ARG A 38 3.33 9.76 -8.63
CA ARG A 38 4.40 9.33 -7.73
C ARG A 38 5.24 8.20 -8.32
N THR A 39 4.61 7.21 -8.95
CA THR A 39 5.34 6.13 -9.63
C THR A 39 6.15 6.65 -10.82
N ALA A 40 5.60 7.58 -11.61
CA ALA A 40 6.31 8.18 -12.73
C ALA A 40 7.53 8.98 -12.24
N HIS A 41 7.37 9.77 -11.18
CA HIS A 41 8.46 10.53 -10.57
C HIS A 41 9.59 9.61 -10.04
N PHE A 42 9.23 8.50 -9.39
CA PHE A 42 10.20 7.50 -8.94
C PHE A 42 11.00 6.89 -10.11
N HIS A 43 10.33 6.47 -11.17
CA HIS A 43 11.00 5.93 -12.37
C HIS A 43 11.87 6.97 -13.06
N HIS A 44 11.40 8.21 -13.14
CA HIS A 44 12.16 9.32 -13.69
C HIS A 44 13.47 9.58 -12.92
N LEU A 45 13.42 9.59 -11.58
CA LEU A 45 14.61 9.72 -10.75
C LEU A 45 15.59 8.56 -10.95
N LEU A 46 15.10 7.32 -10.98
CA LEU A 46 15.94 6.15 -11.25
C LEU A 46 16.63 6.23 -12.61
N GLN A 47 15.89 6.58 -13.68
CA GLN A 47 16.47 6.76 -15.00
C GLN A 47 17.52 7.87 -15.03
N LYS A 48 17.28 8.97 -14.31
CA LYS A 48 18.22 10.08 -14.22
C LYS A 48 19.50 9.69 -13.49
N ILE A 49 19.40 8.94 -12.40
CA ILE A 49 20.54 8.38 -11.67
C ILE A 49 21.32 7.45 -12.59
N GLN A 50 20.66 6.50 -13.24
CA GLN A 50 21.30 5.54 -14.13
C GLN A 50 22.06 6.22 -15.29
N ARG A 51 21.47 7.26 -15.90
CA ARG A 51 22.14 8.05 -16.95
C ARG A 51 23.36 8.77 -16.41
N LEU A 52 23.25 9.41 -15.24
CA LEU A 52 24.36 10.13 -14.63
C LEU A 52 25.50 9.21 -14.18
N GLU A 53 25.18 8.00 -13.71
CA GLU A 53 26.19 6.98 -13.40
C GLU A 53 26.95 6.53 -14.64
N MET A 54 26.25 6.34 -15.76
CA MET A 54 26.87 5.99 -17.04
C MET A 54 27.76 7.12 -17.56
N THR A 55 27.31 8.37 -17.51
CA THR A 55 28.13 9.52 -17.94
C THR A 55 29.32 9.73 -17.02
N HIS A 56 29.14 9.61 -15.71
CA HIS A 56 30.24 9.72 -14.74
C HIS A 56 31.29 8.61 -14.95
N ARG A 57 30.86 7.38 -15.23
CA ARG A 57 31.77 6.27 -15.56
C ARG A 57 32.61 6.54 -16.80
N GLN A 58 32.08 7.29 -17.77
CA GLN A 58 32.76 7.62 -19.02
C GLN A 58 33.65 8.87 -18.91
N ALA A 59 33.22 9.90 -18.18
CA ALA A 59 33.85 11.22 -18.16
C ALA A 59 34.63 11.54 -16.87
N GLY A 60 34.38 10.84 -15.76
CA GLY A 60 35.12 11.00 -14.50
C GLY A 60 35.02 12.37 -13.82
N LEU A 61 33.98 13.17 -14.09
CA LEU A 61 33.86 14.54 -13.56
C LEU A 61 33.32 14.57 -12.12
N VAL A 62 34.04 15.26 -11.21
CA VAL A 62 33.65 15.43 -9.79
C VAL A 62 32.31 16.16 -9.61
N THR A 63 31.91 17.00 -10.57
CA THR A 63 30.60 17.70 -10.53
C THR A 63 29.40 16.77 -10.62
N ASP A 64 29.58 15.57 -11.20
CA ASP A 64 28.50 14.60 -11.35
C ASP A 64 28.20 13.89 -10.04
N TRP A 65 29.19 13.77 -9.14
CA TRP A 65 29.00 13.24 -7.79
C TRP A 65 28.01 14.05 -6.97
N HIS A 66 28.16 15.38 -6.94
CA HIS A 66 27.24 16.23 -6.18
C HIS A 66 25.80 16.11 -6.68
N LYS A 67 25.61 16.12 -8.01
CA LYS A 67 24.28 15.93 -8.64
C LYS A 67 23.70 14.56 -8.29
N LEU A 68 24.52 13.51 -8.31
CA LEU A 68 24.13 12.15 -7.95
C LEU A 68 23.70 12.07 -6.48
N THR A 69 24.46 12.67 -5.55
CA THR A 69 24.09 12.72 -4.12
C THR A 69 22.74 13.39 -3.89
N VAL A 70 22.45 14.49 -4.59
CA VAL A 70 21.14 15.15 -4.50
C VAL A 70 20.02 14.23 -4.97
N LEU A 71 20.18 13.56 -6.12
CA LEU A 71 19.17 12.63 -6.64
C LEU A 71 18.95 11.42 -5.72
N TRP A 72 20.01 10.89 -5.11
CA TRP A 72 19.90 9.81 -4.12
C TRP A 72 19.18 10.27 -2.86
N ARG A 73 19.37 11.51 -2.43
CA ARG A 73 18.63 12.10 -1.30
C ARG A 73 17.15 12.21 -1.63
N ASP A 74 16.81 12.67 -2.83
CA ASP A 74 15.41 12.80 -3.28
C ASP A 74 14.72 11.44 -3.38
N LEU A 75 15.41 10.44 -3.94
CA LEU A 75 14.92 9.05 -3.99
C LEU A 75 14.71 8.51 -2.57
N SER A 76 15.69 8.70 -1.69
CA SER A 76 15.63 8.26 -0.30
C SER A 76 14.46 8.90 0.45
N ALA A 77 14.19 10.19 0.23
CA ALA A 77 13.04 10.88 0.80
C ALA A 77 11.70 10.27 0.34
N LEU A 78 11.57 9.94 -0.94
CA LEU A 78 10.37 9.28 -1.48
C LEU A 78 10.15 7.89 -0.88
N MET A 79 11.23 7.11 -0.74
CA MET A 79 11.21 5.77 -0.14
C MET A 79 10.88 5.84 1.35
N ASN A 80 11.47 6.80 2.07
CA ASN A 80 11.21 7.00 3.49
C ASN A 80 9.75 7.37 3.74
N HIS A 81 9.15 8.22 2.90
CA HIS A 81 7.72 8.53 3.00
C HIS A 81 6.82 7.28 2.81
N SER A 82 7.14 6.38 1.88
CA SER A 82 6.40 5.10 1.76
C SER A 82 6.61 4.20 2.98
N TYR A 83 7.83 4.13 3.49
CA TYR A 83 8.17 3.36 4.68
C TYR A 83 7.40 3.88 5.91
N GLN A 84 7.44 5.19 6.17
CA GLN A 84 6.72 5.83 7.27
C GLN A 84 5.21 5.56 7.20
N ARG A 85 4.61 5.60 6.00
CA ARG A 85 3.20 5.26 5.81
C ARG A 85 2.91 3.80 6.15
N ALA A 86 3.73 2.87 5.68
CA ALA A 86 3.60 1.45 5.99
C ALA A 86 3.78 1.18 7.49
N PHE A 87 4.82 1.76 8.09
CA PHE A 87 5.10 1.69 9.51
C PHE A 87 3.95 2.22 10.35
N THR A 88 3.42 3.40 10.01
CA THR A 88 2.28 4.00 10.74
C THR A 88 1.03 3.13 10.62
N ARG A 89 0.77 2.54 9.45
CA ARG A 89 -0.35 1.60 9.26
C ARG A 89 -0.20 0.34 10.13
N ILE A 90 1.00 -0.22 10.20
CA ILE A 90 1.31 -1.38 11.05
C ILE A 90 1.15 -0.98 12.53
N LYS A 91 1.73 0.17 12.91
CA LYS A 91 1.67 0.70 14.27
C LYS A 91 0.23 0.90 14.73
N THR A 92 -0.59 1.54 13.91
CA THR A 92 -2.02 1.78 14.22
C THR A 92 -2.81 0.49 14.30
N PHE A 93 -2.62 -0.42 13.33
CA PHE A 93 -3.33 -1.69 13.28
C PHE A 93 -3.00 -2.62 14.46
N PHE A 94 -1.74 -2.70 14.88
CA PHE A 94 -1.31 -3.63 15.92
C PHE A 94 -1.22 -3.03 17.32
N TYR A 95 -0.93 -1.73 17.45
CA TYR A 95 -0.61 -1.12 18.74
C TYR A 95 -1.57 -0.01 19.18
N ALA A 96 -2.23 0.70 18.26
CA ALA A 96 -3.12 1.81 18.64
C ALA A 96 -4.58 1.39 18.82
N ASN A 97 -5.08 0.46 17.99
CA ASN A 97 -6.52 0.14 17.92
C ASN A 97 -6.92 -1.15 18.67
N VAL A 98 -6.02 -1.80 19.43
CA VAL A 98 -6.36 -3.01 20.20
C VAL A 98 -5.76 -2.98 21.60
N ASN A 99 -6.63 -2.81 22.60
CA ASN A 99 -6.44 -3.40 23.91
C ASN A 99 -6.39 -4.92 23.73
N LYS A 100 -5.21 -5.52 23.97
CA LYS A 100 -4.88 -6.95 24.17
C LYS A 100 -3.75 -7.37 23.23
N CYS A 101 -2.51 -7.24 23.70
CA CYS A 101 -1.33 -7.92 23.15
C CYS A 101 -1.59 -9.41 22.86
N GLY A 102 -2.50 -10.04 23.62
CA GLY A 102 -2.95 -11.42 23.41
C GLY A 102 -3.63 -11.69 22.05
N SER A 103 -4.22 -10.69 21.38
CA SER A 103 -4.89 -10.90 20.09
C SER A 103 -3.92 -11.18 18.94
N LEU A 104 -2.76 -10.54 18.93
CA LEU A 104 -1.71 -10.73 17.94
C LEU A 104 -1.07 -12.11 18.13
N LEU A 105 -0.75 -12.44 19.39
CA LEU A 105 -0.27 -13.76 19.78
C LEU A 105 -1.29 -14.86 19.41
N ALA A 106 -2.58 -14.67 19.70
CA ALA A 106 -3.63 -15.62 19.34
C ALA A 106 -3.74 -15.80 17.82
N ARG A 107 -3.64 -14.73 17.02
CA ARG A 107 -3.60 -14.81 15.55
C ARG A 107 -2.39 -15.58 15.05
N MET A 108 -1.22 -15.35 15.64
CA MET A 108 0.01 -16.07 15.31
C MET A 108 -0.08 -17.55 15.67
N ILE A 109 -0.61 -17.88 16.85
CA ILE A 109 -0.87 -19.26 17.29
C ILE A 109 -1.87 -19.94 16.35
N ALA A 110 -2.97 -19.29 15.97
CA ALA A 110 -3.97 -19.84 15.06
C ALA A 110 -3.38 -20.14 13.67
N LYS A 111 -2.59 -19.20 13.12
CA LYS A 111 -1.88 -19.42 11.85
C LYS A 111 -0.88 -20.56 11.98
N ASN A 112 -0.09 -20.60 13.04
CA ASN A 112 0.90 -21.65 13.22
C ASN A 112 0.23 -23.03 13.36
N ARG A 113 -0.86 -23.12 14.13
CA ARG A 113 -1.70 -24.33 14.22
C ARG A 113 -2.15 -24.81 12.85
N SER A 114 -2.60 -23.93 11.94
CA SER A 114 -2.98 -24.37 10.58
C SER A 114 -1.81 -24.93 9.75
N HIS A 115 -0.60 -24.43 9.97
CA HIS A 115 0.60 -24.91 9.26
C HIS A 115 1.17 -26.19 9.87
N THR A 116 1.04 -26.39 11.18
CA THR A 116 1.51 -27.59 11.89
C THR A 116 0.40 -28.62 12.13
N TYR A 117 -0.80 -28.41 11.60
CA TYR A 117 -1.92 -29.32 11.75
C TYR A 117 -1.68 -30.59 10.94
N ILE A 118 -1.35 -31.68 11.62
CA ILE A 118 -1.35 -33.03 11.06
C ILE A 118 -2.73 -33.62 11.33
N ALA A 119 -3.52 -33.81 10.26
CA ALA A 119 -4.82 -34.44 10.38
C ALA A 119 -4.65 -35.91 10.82
N LYS A 120 -5.33 -36.30 11.91
CA LYS A 120 -5.39 -37.70 12.32
C LYS A 120 -6.19 -38.47 11.26
N ILE A 121 -5.55 -39.38 10.55
CA ILE A 121 -6.24 -40.35 9.69
C ILE A 121 -6.89 -41.36 10.62
N HIS A 122 -8.23 -41.40 10.63
CA HIS A 122 -8.95 -42.48 11.29
C HIS A 122 -9.12 -43.58 10.26
N ASP A 123 -8.45 -44.71 10.47
CA ASP A 123 -8.74 -45.93 9.73
C ASP A 123 -10.18 -46.34 10.09
N LYS A 124 -11.06 -46.35 9.09
CA LYS A 124 -12.45 -46.78 9.23
C LYS A 124 -12.64 -48.26 8.87
N ASP A 125 -11.57 -49.00 8.59
CA ASP A 125 -11.65 -50.40 8.13
C ASP A 125 -10.98 -51.39 9.09
N ASN A 126 -11.30 -51.31 10.38
CA ASN A 126 -11.08 -52.41 11.33
C ASN A 126 -12.40 -53.13 11.64
N TYR A 127 -13.11 -53.56 10.60
CA TYR A 127 -14.28 -54.45 10.69
C TYR A 127 -13.94 -55.90 10.32
N LEU A 128 -12.81 -56.43 10.79
CA LEU A 128 -12.53 -57.87 10.68
C LEU A 128 -11.75 -58.35 11.93
N ARG A 129 -12.46 -58.51 13.05
CA ARG A 129 -12.21 -59.56 14.05
C ARG A 129 -13.51 -59.99 14.68
#